data_AF-A0A7K1DSJ3-F1
#
_entry.id   AF-A0A7K1DSJ3-F1
#
_cell.length_a   1.000
_cell.length_b   1.000
_cell.length_c   1.000
_cell.angle_alpha   90.00
_cell.angle_beta   90.00
_cell.angle_gamma   90.00
#
_symmetry.space_group_name_H-M   'P 1'
#
loop_
_entity.id
_entity.type
_entity.pdbx_description
1 polymer ?
#
loop_
_entity_poly.entity_id
_entity_poly.type
_entity_poly.pdbx_seq_one_letter_code
_entity_poly.pdbx_strand_id
1 'polypeptide(L)'
;MTTSQDNGQLVMKLPNDVEIRVGTKSPDGQSAQVGPDGILRVFRESKVAIELGGFVPGTTFTIFMFSTPVELGRGTIGADGNVSQFVALPGSAAVGSHTLQVNAVGPGGELVSVSMGIRVEKKQSNTAVALLAISVAILLALLSGRPIFKRRRLALRKQSSED
;
A
#
# COMPACT_ATOMS: atom_id res chain seq x y z
N MET A 1 -24.67 2.77 -11.07
CA MET A 1 -23.35 2.58 -10.45
C MET A 1 -23.56 2.44 -8.96
N THR A 2 -22.95 1.43 -8.35
CA THR A 2 -22.91 1.29 -6.88
C THR A 2 -21.46 1.32 -6.42
N THR A 3 -21.24 1.83 -5.21
CA THR A 3 -19.91 1.88 -4.58
C THR A 3 -20.01 1.22 -3.21
N SER A 4 -19.10 0.30 -2.91
CA SER A 4 -18.99 -0.37 -1.61
C SER A 4 -17.52 -0.50 -1.21
N GLN A 5 -17.27 -0.84 0.05
CA GLN A 5 -15.93 -1.20 0.52
C GLN A 5 -15.85 -2.71 0.72
N ASP A 6 -14.78 -3.33 0.23
CA ASP A 6 -14.52 -4.76 0.41
C ASP A 6 -13.01 -4.98 0.63
N ASN A 7 -12.65 -5.60 1.76
CA ASN A 7 -11.27 -5.94 2.12
C ASN A 7 -10.23 -4.79 1.92
N GLY A 8 -10.60 -3.55 2.28
CA GLY A 8 -9.71 -2.39 2.16
C GLY A 8 -9.64 -1.78 0.76
N GLN A 9 -10.52 -2.19 -0.15
CA GLN A 9 -10.70 -1.60 -1.47
C GLN A 9 -12.07 -0.93 -1.60
N LEU A 10 -12.11 0.18 -2.33
CA LEU A 10 -13.35 0.69 -2.92
C LEU A 10 -13.68 -0.16 -4.14
N VAL A 11 -14.90 -0.68 -4.17
CA VAL A 11 -15.44 -1.48 -5.27
C VAL A 11 -16.55 -0.68 -5.91
N MET A 12 -16.42 -0.42 -7.20
CA MET A 12 -17.42 0.28 -8.00
C MET A 12 -17.96 -0.68 -9.04
N LYS A 13 -19.28 -0.90 -9.02
CA LYS A 13 -19.98 -1.73 -10.00
C LYS A 13 -20.78 -0.83 -10.94
N LEU A 14 -20.52 -1.00 -12.23
CA LEU A 14 -21.16 -0.30 -13.32
C LEU A 14 -22.09 -1.28 -14.07
N PRO A 15 -22.97 -0.79 -14.96
CA PRO A 15 -23.74 -1.66 -15.85
C PRO A 15 -22.83 -2.58 -16.69
N ASN A 16 -23.43 -3.63 -17.26
CA ASN A 16 -22.75 -4.60 -18.13
C ASN A 16 -21.56 -5.31 -17.46
N ASP A 17 -21.70 -5.65 -16.16
CA ASP A 17 -20.71 -6.40 -15.38
C ASP A 17 -19.32 -5.75 -15.29
N VAL A 18 -19.24 -4.44 -15.52
CA VAL A 18 -18.00 -3.67 -15.30
C VAL A 18 -17.77 -3.46 -13.81
N GLU A 19 -16.60 -3.87 -13.32
CA GLU A 19 -16.17 -3.68 -11.94
C GLU A 19 -14.80 -2.99 -11.89
N ILE A 20 -14.66 -1.99 -11.02
CA ILE A 20 -13.38 -1.34 -10.73
C ILE A 20 -13.14 -1.43 -9.24
N ARG A 21 -11.96 -1.94 -8.84
CA ARG A 21 -11.53 -2.00 -7.44
C ARG A 21 -10.27 -1.19 -7.24
N VAL A 22 -10.25 -0.34 -6.23
CA VAL A 22 -9.11 0.54 -5.92
C VAL A 22 -8.83 0.53 -4.43
N GLY A 23 -7.58 0.28 -4.04
CA GLY A 23 -7.18 0.32 -2.63
C GLY A 23 -5.83 -0.35 -2.38
N THR A 24 -5.71 -1.00 -1.23
CA THR A 24 -4.55 -1.84 -0.91
C THR A 24 -4.90 -3.33 -1.08
N LYS A 25 -3.94 -4.11 -1.59
CA LYS A 25 -3.94 -5.58 -1.44
C LYS A 25 -3.01 -6.06 -0.30
N SER A 26 -2.22 -5.15 0.27
CA SER A 26 -1.17 -5.45 1.26
C SER A 26 -1.59 -5.06 2.68
N PRO A 27 -1.49 -5.95 3.68
CA PRO A 27 -1.68 -5.66 5.11
C PRO A 27 -0.60 -4.75 5.72
N ASP A 28 0.46 -4.45 4.97
CA ASP A 28 1.73 -3.89 5.46
C ASP A 28 1.62 -2.46 6.02
N GLY A 29 0.43 -1.85 5.96
CA GLY A 29 0.15 -0.51 6.51
C GLY A 29 0.82 0.65 5.76
N GLN A 30 1.51 0.36 4.64
CA GLN A 30 2.30 1.32 3.85
C GLN A 30 1.56 1.88 2.62
N SER A 31 0.33 1.43 2.39
CA SER A 31 -0.37 1.55 1.11
C SER A 31 -1.79 2.07 1.32
N ALA A 32 -2.42 2.51 0.23
CA ALA A 32 -3.74 3.15 0.18
C ALA A 32 -4.77 2.54 1.17
N GLN A 33 -5.42 3.38 1.99
CA GLN A 33 -6.41 2.95 2.97
C GLN A 33 -7.75 3.62 2.71
N VAL A 34 -8.83 2.86 2.77
CA VAL A 34 -10.18 3.42 2.71
C VAL A 34 -10.62 3.72 4.14
N GLY A 35 -10.80 5.01 4.45
CA GLY A 35 -11.23 5.48 5.77
C GLY A 35 -12.70 5.16 6.06
N PRO A 36 -13.15 5.28 7.34
CA PRO A 36 -14.55 5.11 7.72
C PRO A 36 -15.50 6.11 7.05
N ASP A 37 -14.95 7.23 6.58
CA ASP A 37 -15.60 8.26 5.78
C ASP A 37 -15.75 7.88 4.30
N GLY A 38 -15.31 6.69 3.90
CA GLY A 38 -15.31 6.22 2.51
C GLY A 38 -14.25 6.87 1.64
N ILE A 39 -13.32 7.65 2.21
CA ILE A 39 -12.27 8.34 1.47
C ILE A 39 -11.06 7.43 1.32
N LEU A 40 -10.56 7.29 0.10
CA LEU A 40 -9.29 6.62 -0.16
C LEU A 40 -8.12 7.56 0.21
N ARG A 41 -7.39 7.23 1.25
CA ARG A 41 -6.18 7.91 1.73
C ARG A 41 -4.96 7.20 1.20
N VAL A 42 -4.06 7.94 0.58
CA VAL A 42 -2.88 7.42 -0.10
C VAL A 42 -1.66 8.21 0.34
N PHE A 43 -0.52 7.55 0.47
CA PHE A 43 0.73 8.25 0.77
C PHE A 43 1.50 8.53 -0.50
N ARG A 44 2.30 9.60 -0.50
CA ARG A 44 3.31 9.84 -1.56
C ARG A 44 4.19 8.60 -1.73
N GLU A 45 4.53 8.29 -2.98
CA GLU A 45 5.39 7.15 -3.36
C GLU A 45 4.82 5.77 -2.98
N SER A 46 3.61 5.72 -2.40
CA SER A 46 2.92 4.46 -2.14
C SER A 46 2.34 3.88 -3.42
N LYS A 47 2.18 2.56 -3.41
CA LYS A 47 1.51 1.81 -4.48
C LYS A 47 0.03 1.65 -4.14
N VAL A 48 -0.81 1.83 -5.14
CA VAL A 48 -2.26 1.59 -5.09
C VAL A 48 -2.57 0.42 -6.01
N ALA A 49 -3.31 -0.56 -5.50
CA ALA A 49 -3.83 -1.65 -6.31
C ALA A 49 -5.05 -1.14 -7.09
N ILE A 50 -5.05 -1.39 -8.40
CA ILE A 50 -6.15 -1.12 -9.32
C ILE A 50 -6.51 -2.43 -10.00
N GLU A 51 -7.78 -2.81 -9.89
CA GLU A 51 -8.34 -3.96 -10.58
C GLU A 51 -9.49 -3.52 -11.46
N LEU A 52 -9.45 -3.99 -12.70
CA LEU A 52 -10.46 -3.74 -13.71
C LEU A 52 -11.05 -5.08 -14.11
N GLY A 53 -12.38 -5.18 -14.18
CA GLY A 53 -13.06 -6.39 -14.63
C GLY A 53 -14.24 -6.05 -15.53
N GLY A 54 -14.53 -6.95 -16.47
CA GLY A 54 -15.63 -6.79 -17.42
C GLY A 54 -15.34 -5.79 -18.55
N PHE A 55 -14.08 -5.52 -18.87
CA PHE A 55 -13.70 -4.64 -19.99
C PHE A 55 -13.38 -5.44 -21.26
N VAL A 56 -13.34 -4.77 -22.41
CA VAL A 56 -13.09 -5.43 -23.71
C VAL A 56 -11.63 -5.90 -23.80
N PRO A 57 -11.38 -7.21 -23.98
CA PRO A 57 -10.03 -7.77 -24.11
C PRO A 57 -9.20 -7.11 -25.22
N GLY A 58 -7.90 -6.96 -24.99
CA GLY A 58 -6.97 -6.39 -25.97
C GLY A 58 -7.04 -4.87 -26.14
N THR A 59 -7.99 -4.19 -25.49
CA THR A 59 -8.08 -2.72 -25.51
C THR A 59 -7.14 -2.08 -24.50
N THR A 60 -6.85 -0.79 -24.65
CA THR A 60 -5.97 -0.04 -23.74
C THR A 60 -6.75 0.53 -22.56
N PHE A 61 -6.17 0.46 -21.36
CA PHE A 61 -6.61 1.26 -20.22
C PHE A 61 -5.56 2.30 -19.83
N THR A 62 -6.01 3.38 -19.18
CA THR A 62 -5.14 4.42 -18.60
C THR A 62 -5.62 4.81 -17.21
N ILE A 63 -4.69 5.22 -16.37
CA ILE A 63 -4.94 5.65 -14.99
C ILE A 63 -4.26 7.00 -14.80
N PHE A 64 -5.03 8.00 -14.39
CA PHE A 64 -4.57 9.36 -14.17
C PHE A 64 -4.84 9.81 -12.74
N MET A 65 -3.94 10.64 -12.21
CA MET A 65 -4.21 11.51 -11.09
C MET A 65 -4.44 12.93 -11.59
N PHE A 66 -5.51 13.55 -11.13
CA PHE A 66 -5.91 14.89 -11.47
C PHE A 66 -5.81 15.85 -10.29
N SER A 67 -5.33 17.04 -10.65
CA SER A 67 -5.17 18.31 -9.92
C SER A 67 -4.25 19.14 -10.83
N THR A 68 -2.98 18.71 -10.94
CA THR A 68 -2.16 18.74 -12.15
C THR A 68 -2.19 17.34 -12.78
N PRO A 69 -2.56 17.17 -14.05
CA PRO A 69 -2.68 15.85 -14.68
C PRO A 69 -1.35 15.08 -14.67
N VAL A 70 -1.38 13.85 -14.15
CA VAL A 70 -0.24 12.91 -14.18
C VAL A 70 -0.75 11.53 -14.56
N GLU A 71 -0.17 10.92 -15.60
CA GLU A 71 -0.42 9.52 -15.93
C GLU A 71 0.31 8.63 -14.91
N LEU A 72 -0.45 7.80 -14.20
CA LEU A 72 0.09 6.86 -13.20
C LEU A 72 0.33 5.47 -13.79
N GLY A 73 -0.36 5.13 -14.87
CA GLY A 73 -0.23 3.84 -15.54
C GLY A 73 -1.05 3.72 -16.80
N ARG A 74 -0.60 2.82 -17.68
CA ARG A 74 -1.26 2.38 -18.90
C ARG A 74 -0.96 0.89 -19.11
N GLY A 75 -1.87 0.19 -19.77
CA GLY A 75 -1.65 -1.17 -20.21
C GLY A 75 -2.76 -1.67 -21.12
N THR A 76 -2.79 -2.99 -21.32
CA THR A 76 -3.79 -3.68 -22.14
C THR A 76 -4.69 -4.54 -21.25
N ILE A 77 -5.99 -4.55 -21.52
CA ILE A 77 -6.96 -5.44 -20.86
C ILE A 77 -6.64 -6.89 -21.25
N GLY A 78 -6.59 -7.78 -20.25
CA GLY A 78 -6.29 -9.19 -20.43
C GLY A 78 -7.30 -9.92 -21.33
N ALA A 79 -6.92 -11.10 -21.82
CA ALA A 79 -7.79 -11.94 -22.65
C ALA A 79 -9.09 -12.36 -21.93
N ASP A 80 -9.08 -12.35 -20.60
CA ASP A 80 -10.20 -12.63 -19.70
C ASP A 80 -11.04 -11.38 -19.37
N GLY A 81 -10.73 -10.23 -19.96
CA GLY A 81 -11.42 -8.96 -19.70
C GLY A 81 -10.99 -8.26 -18.41
N ASN A 82 -9.93 -8.74 -17.76
CA ASN A 82 -9.49 -8.26 -16.45
C ASN A 82 -8.07 -7.69 -16.45
N VAL A 83 -7.78 -6.87 -15.43
CA VAL A 83 -6.44 -6.35 -15.12
C VAL A 83 -6.28 -6.29 -13.61
N SER A 84 -5.09 -6.61 -13.11
CA SER A 84 -4.65 -6.28 -11.75
C SER A 84 -3.28 -5.61 -11.83
N GLN A 85 -3.20 -4.32 -11.51
CA GLN A 85 -1.98 -3.53 -11.58
C GLN A 85 -1.75 -2.72 -10.30
N PHE A 86 -0.49 -2.50 -9.95
CA PHE A 86 -0.11 -1.47 -8.98
C PHE A 86 0.33 -0.20 -9.71
N VAL A 87 -0.18 0.94 -9.27
CA VAL A 87 0.28 2.27 -9.71
C VAL A 87 0.93 3.01 -8.55
N ALA A 88 2.05 3.70 -8.81
CA ALA A 88 2.76 4.47 -7.79
C ALA A 88 2.31 5.93 -7.83
N LEU A 89 2.02 6.52 -6.67
CA LEU A 89 1.81 7.97 -6.59
C LEU A 89 3.15 8.71 -6.69
N PRO A 90 3.21 9.84 -7.42
CA PRO A 90 4.44 10.62 -7.51
C PRO A 90 4.78 11.25 -6.15
N GLY A 91 6.07 11.27 -5.78
CA GLY A 91 6.54 11.91 -4.56
C GLY A 91 6.29 13.43 -4.51
N SER A 92 6.14 14.05 -5.69
CA SER A 92 5.79 15.47 -5.85
C SER A 92 4.31 15.78 -5.69
N ALA A 93 3.43 14.77 -5.56
CA ALA A 93 1.99 14.99 -5.36
C ALA A 93 1.74 15.95 -4.18
N ALA A 94 0.91 16.97 -4.36
CA ALA A 94 0.52 17.84 -3.25
C ALA A 94 -0.18 17.02 -2.15
N VAL A 95 -0.10 17.48 -0.90
CA VAL A 95 -0.90 16.89 0.19
C VAL A 95 -2.30 17.49 0.09
N GLY A 96 -3.33 16.66 0.16
CA GLY A 96 -4.72 17.11 0.07
C GLY A 96 -5.58 16.26 -0.87
N SER A 97 -6.68 16.84 -1.33
CA SER A 97 -7.64 16.16 -2.20
C SER A 97 -7.17 16.15 -3.66
N HIS A 98 -7.30 15.00 -4.30
CA HIS A 98 -7.04 14.78 -5.71
C HIS A 98 -8.13 13.89 -6.30
N THR A 99 -8.11 13.72 -7.62
CA THR A 99 -9.00 12.78 -8.31
C THR A 99 -8.17 11.68 -8.98
N LEU A 100 -8.51 10.43 -8.74
CA LEU A 100 -8.00 9.31 -9.54
C LEU A 100 -9.04 9.00 -10.61
N GLN A 101 -8.60 8.89 -11.87
CA GLN A 101 -9.46 8.53 -12.99
C GLN A 101 -8.92 7.29 -13.70
N VAL A 102 -9.81 6.36 -13.99
CA VAL A 102 -9.55 5.17 -14.81
C VAL A 102 -10.33 5.31 -16.11
N ASN A 103 -9.67 5.04 -17.23
CA ASN A 103 -10.31 4.99 -18.54
C ASN A 103 -10.04 3.64 -19.21
N ALA A 104 -11.07 2.98 -19.73
CA ALA A 104 -10.98 1.74 -20.49
C ALA A 104 -12.20 1.55 -21.40
N VAL A 105 -12.14 0.61 -22.34
CA VAL A 105 -13.26 0.32 -23.26
C VAL A 105 -14.21 -0.68 -22.62
N GLY A 106 -15.45 -0.26 -22.39
CA GLY A 106 -16.52 -1.07 -21.83
C GLY A 106 -17.14 -2.04 -22.85
N PRO A 107 -17.95 -3.01 -22.40
CA PRO A 107 -18.48 -4.09 -23.25
C PRO A 107 -19.27 -3.64 -24.49
N GLY A 108 -19.88 -2.45 -24.46
CA GLY A 108 -20.60 -1.89 -25.62
C GLY A 108 -19.69 -1.15 -26.61
N GLY A 109 -18.38 -1.16 -26.40
CA GLY A 109 -17.39 -0.41 -27.20
C GLY A 109 -17.25 1.05 -26.79
N GLU A 110 -17.95 1.51 -25.75
CA GLU A 110 -17.86 2.85 -25.22
C GLU A 110 -16.60 3.08 -24.38
N LEU A 111 -16.13 4.32 -24.33
CA LEU A 111 -15.10 4.72 -23.37
C LEU A 111 -15.74 4.88 -21.99
N VAL A 112 -15.41 4.00 -21.06
CA VAL A 112 -15.79 4.09 -19.66
C VAL A 112 -14.72 4.90 -18.92
N SER A 113 -15.14 6.03 -18.33
CA SER A 113 -14.29 6.91 -17.52
C SER A 113 -14.84 7.00 -16.11
N VAL A 114 -14.12 6.46 -15.12
CA VAL A 114 -14.54 6.47 -13.71
C VAL A 114 -13.58 7.31 -12.89
N SER A 115 -14.12 8.30 -12.20
CA SER A 115 -13.37 9.20 -11.32
C SER A 115 -13.72 8.95 -9.86
N MET A 116 -12.71 8.98 -8.98
CA MET A 116 -12.89 8.88 -7.54
C MET A 116 -12.01 9.89 -6.81
N GLY A 117 -12.50 10.39 -5.69
CA GLY A 117 -11.72 11.26 -4.80
C GLY A 117 -10.67 10.44 -4.05
N ILE A 118 -9.44 10.96 -4.01
CA ILE A 118 -8.36 10.43 -3.17
C ILE A 118 -7.82 11.55 -2.30
N ARG A 119 -7.29 11.22 -1.12
CA ARG A 119 -6.58 12.14 -0.24
C ARG A 119 -5.14 11.73 -0.11
N VAL A 120 -4.23 12.56 -0.61
CA VAL A 120 -2.79 12.36 -0.48
C VAL A 120 -2.33 12.87 0.88
N GLU A 121 -1.64 12.02 1.63
CA GLU A 121 -1.12 12.29 2.96
C GLU A 121 0.40 12.12 3.02
N LYS A 122 1.03 12.74 4.03
CA LYS A 122 2.44 12.49 4.34
C LYS A 122 2.53 11.21 5.15
N LYS A 123 3.50 10.35 4.82
CA LYS A 123 3.85 9.22 5.66
C LYS A 123 4.47 9.74 6.95
N GLN A 124 3.83 9.46 8.10
CA GLN A 124 4.41 9.77 9.40
C GLN A 124 5.64 8.86 9.62
N SER A 125 6.83 9.43 9.69
CA SER A 125 8.05 8.69 10.01
C SER A 125 8.41 8.86 11.48
N ASN A 126 8.41 7.76 12.24
CA ASN A 126 8.80 7.75 13.66
C ASN A 126 10.29 7.40 13.86
N THR A 127 11.08 7.32 12.79
CA THR A 127 12.50 6.90 12.86
C THR A 127 13.31 7.78 13.80
N ALA A 128 13.09 9.09 13.79
CA ALA A 128 13.80 10.01 14.69
C ALA A 128 13.46 9.74 16.17
N VAL A 129 12.18 9.50 16.48
CA VAL A 129 11.72 9.18 17.84
C VAL A 129 12.29 7.83 18.29
N ALA A 130 12.30 6.83 17.41
CA ALA A 130 12.85 5.51 17.70
C ALA A 130 14.37 5.58 17.95
N LEU A 131 15.12 6.32 17.12
CA LEU A 131 16.56 6.52 17.31
C LEU A 131 16.84 7.21 18.65
N LEU A 132 16.12 8.28 18.97
CA LEU A 132 16.25 8.97 20.26
C LEU A 132 15.94 8.03 21.44
N ALA A 133 14.86 7.25 21.37
CA ALA A 133 14.49 6.30 22.43
C ALA A 133 15.55 5.22 22.63
N ILE A 134 16.11 4.67 21.53
CA ILE A 134 17.20 3.69 21.59
C ILE A 134 18.46 4.33 22.20
N SER A 135 18.82 5.55 21.82
CA SER A 135 19.97 6.26 22.38
C SER A 135 19.82 6.48 23.89
N VAL A 136 18.65 6.92 24.36
CA VAL A 136 18.37 7.10 25.79
C VAL A 136 18.43 5.76 26.54
N ALA A 137 17.87 4.70 25.97
CA ALA A 137 17.92 3.36 26.58
C ALA A 137 19.36 2.84 26.74
N ILE A 138 20.24 3.05 25.74
CA ILE A 138 21.65 2.67 25.81
C ILE A 138 22.38 3.47 26.90
N LEU A 139 22.16 4.79 26.97
CA LEU A 139 22.77 5.63 28.02
C LEU A 139 22.35 5.17 29.42
N LEU A 140 21.07 4.87 29.64
CA LEU A 140 20.58 4.35 30.93
C LEU A 140 21.15 2.95 31.25
N ALA A 141 21.33 2.09 30.25
CA ALA A 141 21.93 0.76 30.43
C ALA A 141 23.41 0.85 30.83
N LEU A 142 24.17 1.78 30.23
CA LEU A 142 25.57 2.02 30.59
C LEU A 142 25.72 2.61 32.00
N LEU A 143 24.80 3.49 32.41
CA LEU A 143 24.81 4.11 33.73
C LEU A 143 24.38 3.17 34.87
N SER A 144 23.63 2.10 34.58
CA SER A 144 23.08 1.18 35.59
C SER A 144 23.98 -0.03 35.93
N GLY A 145 25.16 -0.17 35.30
CA GLY A 145 26.24 -1.03 35.79
C GLY A 145 25.94 -2.53 35.93
N ARG A 146 24.96 -3.09 35.20
CA ARG A 146 24.64 -4.53 35.28
C ARG A 146 25.48 -5.34 34.27
N PRO A 147 26.44 -6.19 34.69
CA PRO A 147 27.20 -7.02 33.77
C PRO A 147 26.32 -8.15 33.20
N ILE A 148 26.09 -8.14 31.88
CA ILE A 148 25.19 -9.07 31.17
C ILE A 148 25.81 -10.49 31.00
N PHE A 149 27.09 -10.71 31.27
CA PHE A 149 27.72 -12.01 31.07
C PHE A 149 27.90 -12.81 32.37
N LYS A 150 26.86 -13.54 32.80
CA LYS A 150 27.04 -14.66 33.75
C LYS A 150 27.61 -15.86 32.96
N ARG A 151 28.95 -15.97 32.86
CA ARG A 151 29.62 -17.16 32.29
C ARG A 151 29.16 -18.41 33.07
N ARG A 152 28.33 -19.26 32.46
CA ARG A 152 28.07 -20.60 32.99
C ARG A 152 29.38 -21.39 32.93
N ARG A 153 30.00 -21.64 34.09
CA ARG A 153 31.11 -22.61 34.18
C ARG A 153 30.53 -23.99 33.86
N LEU A 154 30.87 -24.54 32.71
CA LEU A 154 30.73 -25.97 32.46
C LEU A 154 31.69 -26.69 33.42
N ALA A 155 31.14 -27.46 34.35
CA ALA A 155 31.91 -28.37 35.17
C ALA A 155 32.36 -29.55 34.29
N LEU A 156 33.62 -29.56 33.87
CA LEU A 156 34.25 -30.78 33.34
C LEU A 156 34.51 -31.72 34.52
N ARG A 157 33.72 -32.80 34.58
CA ARG A 157 33.96 -33.96 35.43
C ARG A 157 35.20 -34.69 34.90
N LYS A 158 36.34 -34.54 35.59
CA LYS A 158 37.55 -35.33 35.32
C LYS A 158 37.45 -36.64 36.08
N GLN A 159 37.33 -37.75 35.35
CA GLN A 159 37.68 -39.09 35.85
C GLN A 159 39.20 -39.18 35.99
N SER A 160 39.66 -39.73 37.11
CA SER A 160 40.97 -40.38 37.24
C SER A 160 40.85 -41.52 38.26
N SER A 161 40.99 -42.76 37.78
CA SER A 161 41.76 -43.85 38.41
C SER A 161 43.19 -43.33 38.72
N GLU A 162 43.99 -43.75 39.69
CA GLU A 162 44.28 -44.98 40.47
C GLU A 162 44.43 -44.57 41.96
N ASP A 163 44.34 -45.41 43.00
CA ASP A 163 44.90 -46.77 43.22
C ASP A 163 43.87 -47.84 43.62
#